data_AF-A0A1W6JYA0-F1
#
_entry.id   AF-A0A1W6JYA0-F1
#
_cell.length_a   1.000
_cell.length_b   1.000
_cell.length_c   1.000
_cell.angle_alpha   90.00
_cell.angle_beta   90.00
_cell.angle_gamma   90.00
#
_symmetry.space_group_name_H-M   'P 1'
#
loop_
_entity.id
_entity.type
_entity.pdbx_description
1 polymer ?
#
loop_
_entity_poly.entity_id
_entity_poly.type
_entity_poly.pdbx_seq_one_letter_code
_entity_poly.pdbx_strand_id
1 'polypeptide(L)'
;MESEVLNIDFDPSTLLDLERSYKLLSLENVKRLEWGYEGTVKILKNIEFTCFIKKQDNSLKILEPYGKFKITFKINNNKIEINYDGISSLKNILINKIIILIEKYGKYFSKSVKRELKNNINIFKDEAEVLEDIRGLSCPLAEISLLKILENMKTGEKIEVLSDCVASTKIFPIIAKELGFISQAFNMGDYVSFIFLKIKDPKLPDFKVCLKNYKRIALSILKYNKIEKIEEYSKFSQELLYYDKDNITVASPEGRGWFLISYGNEKLKEIRLEYEGLTFFNDAAISVIDGLKGKFRVYRLVSLN
;
A
#
# COMPACT_ATOMS: atom_id res chain seq x y z
N MET A 1 -19.65 -5.95 34.26
CA MET A 1 -19.51 -5.33 32.93
C MET A 1 -20.74 -4.49 32.69
N GLU A 2 -20.56 -3.18 32.58
CA GLU A 2 -21.66 -2.27 32.23
C GLU A 2 -21.55 -1.97 30.73
N SER A 3 -22.65 -2.17 30.01
CA SER A 3 -22.76 -2.02 28.56
C SER A 3 -23.63 -0.80 28.23
N GLU A 4 -23.12 0.12 27.41
CA GLU A 4 -23.94 1.14 26.77
C GLU A 4 -24.42 0.64 25.42
N VAL A 5 -25.70 0.85 25.09
CA VAL A 5 -26.27 0.43 23.81
C VAL A 5 -26.73 1.66 23.05
N LEU A 6 -26.07 1.95 21.92
CA LEU A 6 -26.46 3.00 21.00
C LEU A 6 -27.35 2.43 19.91
N ASN A 7 -28.50 3.06 19.69
CA ASN A 7 -29.33 2.85 18.51
C ASN A 7 -28.99 3.94 17.51
N ILE A 8 -28.58 3.56 16.30
CA ILE A 8 -28.12 4.51 15.29
C ILE A 8 -28.95 4.42 14.01
N ASP A 9 -29.04 5.52 13.28
CA ASP A 9 -29.79 5.66 12.02
C ASP A 9 -28.92 5.46 10.76
N PHE A 10 -27.68 4.98 10.95
CA PHE A 10 -26.72 4.71 9.89
C PHE A 10 -26.09 3.32 10.05
N ASP A 11 -25.38 2.85 9.03
CA ASP A 11 -24.70 1.55 9.04
C ASP A 11 -23.49 1.56 10.01
N PRO A 12 -23.56 0.82 11.14
CA PRO A 12 -22.50 0.79 12.16
C PRO A 12 -21.26 0.04 11.70
N SER A 13 -21.35 -0.81 10.66
CA SER A 13 -20.21 -1.59 10.18
C SER A 13 -19.04 -0.71 9.73
N THR A 14 -19.34 0.55 9.37
CA THR A 14 -18.35 1.58 9.03
C THR A 14 -17.37 1.91 10.17
N LEU A 15 -17.72 1.61 11.43
CA LEU A 15 -16.80 1.73 12.57
C LEU A 15 -15.70 0.65 12.59
N LEU A 16 -15.87 -0.43 11.83
CA LEU A 16 -14.85 -1.48 11.69
C LEU A 16 -13.75 -1.11 10.69
N ASP A 17 -13.91 -0.03 9.93
CA ASP A 17 -12.86 0.54 9.08
C ASP A 17 -12.10 1.60 9.86
N LEU A 18 -11.12 1.15 10.67
CA LEU A 18 -10.32 2.00 11.55
C LEU A 18 -9.56 3.08 10.79
N GLU A 19 -9.08 2.82 9.57
CA GLU A 19 -8.29 3.77 8.79
C GLU A 19 -9.11 5.05 8.47
N ARG A 20 -10.43 4.92 8.40
CA ARG A 20 -11.36 6.04 8.17
C ARG A 20 -12.02 6.55 9.44
N SER A 21 -12.44 5.63 10.30
CA SER A 21 -13.35 5.92 11.42
C SER A 21 -12.64 6.14 12.76
N TYR A 22 -11.30 6.01 12.83
CA TYR A 22 -10.57 6.10 14.11
C TYR A 22 -10.90 7.35 14.93
N LYS A 23 -11.18 8.48 14.27
CA LYS A 23 -11.57 9.73 14.94
C LYS A 23 -12.91 9.61 15.68
N LEU A 24 -13.84 8.77 15.22
CA LEU A 24 -15.10 8.50 15.92
C LEU A 24 -14.86 7.78 17.24
N LEU A 25 -13.77 7.00 17.32
CA LEU A 25 -13.36 6.25 18.51
C LEU A 25 -12.41 7.06 19.41
N SER A 26 -12.31 8.38 19.18
CA SER A 26 -11.40 9.30 19.89
C SER A 26 -9.91 8.89 19.83
N LEU A 27 -9.51 8.23 18.74
CA LEU A 27 -8.12 7.86 18.47
C LEU A 27 -7.39 8.94 17.67
N GLU A 28 -6.08 8.99 17.84
CA GLU A 28 -5.11 9.78 17.06
C GLU A 28 -3.90 8.89 16.70
N ASN A 29 -3.10 9.31 15.72
CA ASN A 29 -1.83 8.64 15.33
C ASN A 29 -1.96 7.13 15.10
N VAL A 30 -3.07 6.68 14.48
CA VAL A 30 -3.31 5.25 14.27
C VAL A 30 -2.30 4.68 13.28
N LYS A 31 -1.53 3.70 13.73
CA LYS A 31 -0.53 2.95 12.99
C LYS A 31 -0.98 1.49 12.89
N ARG A 32 -0.87 0.88 11.71
CA ARG A 32 -1.19 -0.54 11.50
C ARG A 32 -0.04 -1.43 11.99
N LEU A 33 -0.38 -2.52 12.68
CA LEU A 33 0.52 -3.57 13.14
C LEU A 33 0.13 -4.92 12.48
N GLU A 34 1.01 -5.91 12.56
CA GLU A 34 0.76 -7.26 11.99
C GLU A 34 -0.49 -7.95 12.59
N TRP A 35 -0.87 -7.61 13.82
CA TRP A 35 -1.95 -8.26 14.57
C TRP A 35 -3.11 -7.32 14.93
N GLY A 36 -3.12 -6.11 14.39
CA GLY A 36 -4.11 -5.09 14.70
C GLY A 36 -3.63 -3.68 14.38
N TYR A 37 -3.91 -2.74 15.29
CA TYR A 37 -3.46 -1.35 15.19
C TYR A 37 -2.91 -0.89 16.52
N GLU A 38 -2.10 0.15 16.48
CA GLU A 38 -1.69 0.96 17.61
C GLU A 38 -2.23 2.37 17.40
N GLY A 39 -2.69 3.03 18.44
CA GLY A 39 -3.17 4.40 18.34
C GLY A 39 -3.27 5.07 19.70
N THR A 40 -3.38 6.39 19.71
CA THR A 40 -3.43 7.16 20.95
C THR A 40 -4.87 7.56 21.24
N VAL A 41 -5.42 7.11 22.37
CA VAL A 41 -6.71 7.62 22.89
C VAL A 41 -6.43 8.92 23.63
N LYS A 42 -6.95 10.03 23.10
CA LYS A 42 -6.83 11.34 23.73
C LYS A 42 -8.07 11.67 24.54
N ILE A 43 -7.93 11.84 25.86
CA ILE A 43 -9.05 12.16 26.75
C ILE A 43 -9.21 13.67 26.89
N LEU A 44 -8.13 14.35 27.31
CA LEU A 44 -8.03 15.79 27.52
C LEU A 44 -6.70 16.30 26.92
N LYS A 45 -6.45 17.61 26.91
CA LYS A 45 -5.22 18.20 26.33
C LYS A 45 -3.91 17.53 26.78
N ASN A 46 -3.88 17.01 28.03
CA ASN A 46 -2.67 16.47 28.65
C ASN A 46 -2.79 14.99 29.05
N ILE A 47 -3.89 14.31 28.69
CA ILE A 47 -4.12 12.91 29.09
C ILE A 47 -4.33 12.08 27.83
N GLU A 48 -3.34 11.25 27.53
CA GLU A 48 -3.26 10.42 26.33
C GLU A 48 -2.81 9.01 26.73
N PHE A 49 -3.36 8.00 26.06
CA PHE A 49 -3.03 6.61 26.28
C PHE A 49 -2.72 5.92 24.95
N THR A 50 -1.52 5.38 24.81
CA THR A 50 -1.21 4.44 23.72
C THR A 50 -2.04 3.18 23.93
N CYS A 51 -2.77 2.78 22.90
CA CYS A 51 -3.69 1.66 22.93
C CYS A 51 -3.45 0.75 21.73
N PHE A 52 -3.68 -0.54 21.92
CA PHE A 52 -3.76 -1.51 20.86
C PHE A 52 -5.20 -1.74 20.47
N ILE A 53 -5.46 -1.80 19.17
CA ILE A 53 -6.79 -1.97 18.62
C ILE A 53 -6.86 -3.25 17.81
N LYS A 54 -7.77 -4.15 18.18
CA LYS A 54 -8.00 -5.41 17.50
C LYS A 54 -9.39 -5.41 16.86
N LYS A 55 -9.43 -5.64 15.55
CA LYS A 55 -10.65 -5.87 14.79
C LYS A 55 -10.98 -7.37 14.76
N GLN A 56 -12.26 -7.69 14.88
CA GLN A 56 -12.85 -9.01 14.62
C GLN A 56 -14.11 -8.79 13.77
N ASP A 57 -14.70 -9.85 13.20
CA ASP A 57 -15.75 -9.77 12.17
C ASP A 57 -16.84 -8.73 12.47
N ASN A 58 -17.42 -8.77 13.67
CA ASN A 58 -18.47 -7.84 14.11
C ASN A 58 -18.08 -7.08 15.39
N SER A 59 -16.79 -6.97 15.70
CA SER A 59 -16.36 -6.26 16.91
C SER A 59 -15.01 -5.59 16.79
N LEU A 60 -14.82 -4.55 17.60
CA LEU A 60 -13.58 -3.80 17.71
C LEU A 60 -13.22 -3.70 19.18
N LYS A 61 -11.96 -3.93 19.51
CA LYS A 61 -11.44 -3.88 20.90
C LYS A 61 -10.31 -2.88 20.98
N ILE A 62 -10.41 -1.90 21.86
CA ILE A 62 -9.34 -0.97 22.24
C ILE A 62 -8.80 -1.43 23.59
N LEU A 63 -7.48 -1.64 23.68
CA LEU A 63 -6.78 -2.20 24.83
C LEU A 63 -5.65 -1.26 25.25
N GLU A 64 -5.72 -0.73 26.46
CA GLU A 64 -4.57 -0.02 27.04
C GLU A 64 -3.56 -1.07 27.59
N PRO A 65 -2.26 -1.02 27.23
CA PRO A 65 -1.30 -2.10 27.50
C PRO A 65 -1.08 -2.41 28.98
N TYR A 66 -1.30 -1.44 29.86
CA TYR A 66 -1.10 -1.57 31.31
C TYR A 66 -2.41 -1.90 32.04
N GLY A 67 -3.46 -2.29 31.31
CA GLY A 67 -4.73 -2.74 31.88
C GLY A 67 -5.56 -1.62 32.51
N LYS A 68 -5.27 -0.35 32.23
CA LYS A 68 -6.06 0.78 32.76
C LYS A 68 -7.49 0.75 32.26
N PHE A 69 -7.67 0.38 31.00
CA PHE A 69 -8.98 0.16 30.42
C PHE A 69 -8.94 -0.71 29.17
N LYS A 70 -10.12 -1.23 28.85
CA LYS A 70 -10.48 -1.97 27.65
C LYS A 70 -11.87 -1.53 27.22
N ILE A 71 -12.01 -1.21 25.94
CA ILE A 71 -13.30 -0.86 25.34
C ILE A 71 -13.59 -1.88 24.25
N THR A 72 -14.75 -2.53 24.31
CA THR A 72 -15.19 -3.48 23.29
C THR A 72 -16.48 -2.99 22.65
N PHE A 73 -16.42 -2.75 21.35
CA PHE A 73 -17.56 -2.41 20.50
C PHE A 73 -18.06 -3.70 19.86
N LYS A 74 -19.32 -4.06 20.06
CA LYS A 74 -20.00 -5.08 19.26
C LYS A 74 -21.00 -4.40 18.35
N ILE A 75 -20.94 -4.76 17.08
CA ILE A 75 -21.73 -4.13 16.03
C ILE A 75 -22.75 -5.12 15.52
N ASN A 76 -24.01 -4.75 15.62
CA ASN A 76 -25.16 -5.46 15.05
C ASN A 76 -25.96 -4.48 14.21
N ASN A 77 -26.70 -4.94 13.20
CA ASN A 77 -27.44 -4.15 12.19
C ASN A 77 -27.58 -2.64 12.45
N ASN A 78 -28.36 -2.24 13.46
CA ASN A 78 -28.57 -0.81 13.80
C ASN A 78 -28.16 -0.46 15.25
N LYS A 79 -27.31 -1.29 15.86
CA LYS A 79 -26.94 -1.20 17.28
C LYS A 79 -25.44 -1.32 17.48
N ILE A 80 -24.89 -0.43 18.29
CA ILE A 80 -23.52 -0.53 18.79
C ILE A 80 -23.58 -0.75 20.29
N GLU A 81 -23.12 -1.91 20.74
CA GLU A 81 -22.96 -2.21 22.16
C GLU A 81 -21.52 -1.90 22.56
N ILE A 82 -21.34 -0.94 23.46
CA ILE A 82 -20.04 -0.49 23.95
C ILE A 82 -19.87 -1.01 25.38
N ASN A 83 -18.95 -1.96 25.54
CA ASN A 83 -18.58 -2.52 26.82
C ASN A 83 -17.29 -1.87 27.30
N TYR A 84 -17.32 -1.31 28.51
CA TYR A 84 -16.14 -0.77 29.18
C TYR A 84 -15.71 -1.66 30.34
N ASP A 85 -14.42 -1.91 30.43
CA ASP A 85 -13.78 -2.62 31.53
C ASP A 85 -12.49 -1.87 31.90
N GLY A 86 -12.33 -1.44 33.17
CA GLY A 86 -11.20 -0.62 33.57
C GLY A 86 -11.51 0.36 34.70
N ILE A 87 -10.63 1.36 34.88
CA ILE A 87 -10.72 2.37 35.94
C ILE A 87 -12.03 3.17 35.80
N SER A 88 -12.86 3.18 36.84
CA SER A 88 -14.20 3.79 36.81
C SER A 88 -14.20 5.29 36.49
N SER A 89 -13.18 6.04 36.93
CA SER A 89 -13.08 7.48 36.67
C SER A 89 -12.86 7.83 35.18
N LEU A 90 -12.32 6.90 34.39
CA LEU A 90 -12.11 7.10 32.96
C LEU A 90 -13.35 6.74 32.13
N LYS A 91 -14.25 5.89 32.66
CA LYS A 91 -15.41 5.36 31.94
C LYS A 91 -16.25 6.47 31.31
N ASN A 92 -16.80 7.35 32.13
CA ASN A 92 -17.74 8.37 31.65
C ASN A 92 -17.08 9.33 30.66
N ILE A 93 -15.81 9.66 30.86
CA ILE A 93 -15.10 10.60 29.99
C ILE A 93 -14.86 9.98 28.61
N LEU A 94 -14.37 8.73 28.57
CA LEU A 94 -14.08 8.02 27.34
C LEU A 94 -15.36 7.66 26.58
N ILE A 95 -16.30 7.03 27.26
CA ILE A 95 -17.51 6.48 26.64
C ILE A 95 -18.41 7.61 26.16
N ASN A 96 -18.68 8.65 26.97
CA ASN A 96 -19.53 9.76 26.53
C ASN A 96 -18.92 10.51 25.33
N LYS A 97 -17.59 10.70 25.33
CA LYS A 97 -16.92 11.35 24.20
C LYS A 97 -17.08 10.55 22.91
N ILE A 98 -16.86 9.23 22.98
CA ILE A 98 -17.01 8.33 21.83
C ILE A 98 -18.46 8.30 21.36
N ILE A 99 -19.43 8.20 22.28
CA ILE A 99 -20.87 8.25 21.96
C ILE A 99 -21.20 9.53 21.20
N ILE A 100 -20.82 10.70 21.73
CA ILE A 100 -21.07 12.00 21.08
C ILE A 100 -20.45 12.06 19.69
N LEU A 101 -19.23 11.54 19.51
CA LEU A 101 -18.57 11.52 18.21
C LEU A 101 -19.30 10.62 17.22
N ILE A 102 -19.71 9.42 17.63
CA ILE A 102 -20.48 8.47 16.81
C ILE A 102 -21.83 9.05 16.41
N GLU A 103 -22.60 9.60 17.36
CA GLU A 103 -23.93 10.17 17.08
C GLU A 103 -23.84 11.41 16.18
N LYS A 104 -22.89 12.31 16.45
CA LYS A 104 -22.77 13.57 15.72
C LYS A 104 -22.18 13.37 14.32
N TYR A 105 -21.19 12.49 14.18
CA TYR A 105 -20.40 12.39 12.96
C TYR A 105 -20.54 11.06 12.20
N GLY A 106 -21.06 9.99 12.81
CA GLY A 106 -21.11 8.66 12.21
C GLY A 106 -21.84 8.60 10.87
N LYS A 107 -22.93 9.36 10.72
CA LYS A 107 -23.67 9.47 9.45
C LYS A 107 -22.87 10.02 8.26
N TYR A 108 -21.77 10.75 8.50
CA TYR A 108 -20.92 11.25 7.42
C TYR A 108 -19.95 10.18 6.92
N PHE A 109 -19.62 9.21 7.77
CA PHE A 109 -18.82 8.04 7.41
C PHE A 109 -19.67 6.99 6.67
N SER A 110 -20.94 6.83 7.03
CA SER A 110 -21.86 5.96 6.28
C SER A 110 -22.23 6.52 4.89
N LYS A 111 -22.37 7.84 4.74
CA LYS A 111 -22.62 8.49 3.45
C LYS A 111 -21.41 8.49 2.53
N SER A 112 -20.19 8.60 3.07
CA SER A 112 -18.96 8.44 2.26
C SER A 112 -18.80 7.00 1.80
N VAL A 113 -19.17 6.01 2.61
CA VAL A 113 -19.27 4.61 2.17
C VAL A 113 -20.35 4.42 1.09
N LYS A 114 -21.52 5.07 1.15
CA LYS A 114 -22.52 5.00 0.04
C LYS A 114 -22.13 5.76 -1.23
N ARG A 115 -21.44 6.90 -1.11
CA ARG A 115 -20.90 7.65 -2.27
C ARG A 115 -19.71 6.94 -2.90
N GLU A 116 -18.89 6.29 -2.09
CA GLU A 116 -17.82 5.43 -2.59
C GLU A 116 -18.32 4.05 -2.99
N LEU A 117 -19.39 3.47 -2.48
CA LEU A 117 -19.99 2.26 -3.06
C LEU A 117 -20.53 2.52 -4.47
N LYS A 118 -20.86 3.78 -4.79
CA LYS A 118 -21.15 4.21 -6.16
C LYS A 118 -19.91 4.42 -7.04
N ASN A 119 -18.71 4.58 -6.47
CA ASN A 119 -17.45 4.83 -7.20
C ASN A 119 -16.38 3.71 -7.06
N ASN A 120 -16.51 2.86 -6.06
CA ASN A 120 -15.84 1.60 -5.78
C ASN A 120 -16.92 0.55 -5.96
N ILE A 121 -17.30 0.36 -7.21
CA ILE A 121 -17.94 -0.89 -7.56
C ILE A 121 -16.89 -1.96 -7.22
N ASN A 122 -17.16 -2.76 -6.19
CA ASN A 122 -16.34 -3.91 -5.83
C ASN A 122 -16.68 -5.01 -6.85
N ILE A 123 -16.34 -4.78 -8.14
CA ILE A 123 -16.86 -5.59 -9.25
C ILE A 123 -16.25 -7.00 -9.23
N PHE A 124 -15.12 -7.24 -8.53
CA PHE A 124 -14.23 -8.32 -8.95
C PHE A 124 -13.70 -9.30 -7.90
N LYS A 125 -13.80 -9.04 -6.59
CA LYS A 125 -13.07 -9.85 -5.58
C LYS A 125 -13.50 -11.32 -5.50
N ASP A 126 -14.78 -11.61 -5.67
CA ASP A 126 -15.29 -12.97 -5.45
C ASP A 126 -15.18 -13.92 -6.65
N GLU A 127 -14.58 -13.51 -7.79
CA GLU A 127 -14.55 -14.35 -9.00
C GLU A 127 -13.23 -14.30 -9.79
N ALA A 128 -12.10 -13.90 -9.20
CA ALA A 128 -10.82 -14.02 -9.91
C ALA A 128 -10.55 -15.51 -10.21
N GLU A 129 -10.53 -15.86 -11.49
CA GLU A 129 -10.45 -17.27 -11.94
C GLU A 129 -9.05 -17.86 -11.70
N VAL A 130 -8.04 -16.99 -11.69
CA VAL A 130 -6.63 -17.34 -11.55
C VAL A 130 -6.00 -16.44 -10.48
N LEU A 131 -5.16 -17.03 -9.64
CA LEU A 131 -4.36 -16.37 -8.61
C LEU A 131 -2.88 -16.59 -8.92
N GLU A 132 -2.13 -15.50 -9.03
CA GLU A 132 -0.68 -15.51 -9.20
C GLU A 132 0.00 -14.88 -8.00
N ASP A 133 0.96 -15.59 -7.41
CA ASP A 133 1.69 -15.12 -6.24
C ASP A 133 3.12 -14.72 -6.64
N ILE A 134 3.40 -13.42 -6.62
CA ILE A 134 4.71 -12.85 -6.92
C ILE A 134 5.34 -12.18 -5.70
N ARG A 135 4.90 -12.54 -4.49
CA ARG A 135 5.53 -12.09 -3.23
C ARG A 135 6.97 -12.60 -3.14
N GLY A 136 7.81 -11.85 -2.43
CA GLY A 136 9.26 -12.08 -2.35
C GLY A 136 10.04 -11.60 -3.57
N LEU A 137 9.38 -11.15 -4.64
CA LEU A 137 10.05 -10.52 -5.78
C LEU A 137 10.25 -9.02 -5.53
N SER A 138 11.51 -8.58 -5.66
CA SER A 138 11.86 -7.16 -5.63
C SER A 138 11.83 -6.55 -7.03
N CYS A 139 11.85 -5.22 -7.11
CA CYS A 139 12.06 -4.52 -8.38
C CYS A 139 13.41 -4.95 -9.03
N PRO A 140 13.48 -5.16 -10.35
CA PRO A 140 12.39 -5.04 -11.33
C PRO A 140 11.63 -6.36 -11.60
N LEU A 141 11.94 -7.43 -10.87
CA LEU A 141 11.41 -8.77 -11.11
C LEU A 141 9.89 -8.83 -10.91
N ALA A 142 9.37 -8.12 -9.91
CA ALA A 142 7.93 -8.05 -9.65
C ALA A 142 7.19 -7.41 -10.82
N GLU A 143 7.69 -6.29 -11.35
CA GLU A 143 7.10 -5.60 -12.50
C GLU A 143 7.15 -6.45 -13.77
N ILE A 144 8.27 -7.13 -14.02
CA ILE A 144 8.44 -7.99 -15.20
C ILE A 144 7.54 -9.23 -15.10
N SER A 145 7.40 -9.80 -13.90
CA SER A 145 6.50 -10.93 -13.68
C SER A 145 5.05 -10.52 -13.90
N LEU A 146 4.63 -9.36 -13.39
CA LEU A 146 3.32 -8.79 -13.69
C LEU A 146 3.10 -8.60 -15.18
N LEU A 147 4.07 -8.02 -15.90
CA LEU A 147 3.94 -7.82 -17.35
C LEU A 147 3.66 -9.12 -18.09
N LYS A 148 4.42 -10.17 -17.80
CA LYS A 148 4.22 -11.49 -18.41
C LYS A 148 2.86 -12.08 -18.08
N ILE A 149 2.39 -11.90 -16.86
CA ILE A 149 1.05 -12.32 -16.44
C ILE A 149 -0.01 -11.61 -17.28
N LEU A 150 0.06 -10.27 -17.34
CA LEU A 150 -0.95 -9.44 -18.01
C LEU A 150 -0.90 -9.52 -19.54
N GLU A 151 0.26 -9.73 -20.15
CA GLU A 151 0.39 -9.83 -21.62
C GLU A 151 -0.30 -11.07 -22.20
N ASN A 152 -0.41 -12.15 -21.42
CA ASN A 152 -1.02 -13.40 -21.87
C ASN A 152 -2.54 -13.46 -21.67
N MET A 153 -3.14 -12.43 -21.06
CA MET A 153 -4.58 -12.42 -20.77
C MET A 153 -5.41 -11.92 -21.95
N LYS A 154 -6.55 -12.57 -22.16
CA LYS A 154 -7.57 -12.19 -23.15
C LYS A 154 -8.55 -11.19 -22.56
N THR A 155 -9.20 -10.41 -23.44
CA THR A 155 -10.26 -9.48 -23.03
C THR A 155 -11.40 -10.23 -22.34
N GLY A 156 -11.82 -9.74 -21.17
CA GLY A 156 -12.81 -10.38 -20.30
C GLY A 156 -12.19 -11.22 -19.18
N GLU A 157 -10.94 -11.65 -19.30
CA GLU A 157 -10.27 -12.44 -18.26
C GLU A 157 -9.89 -11.57 -17.06
N LYS A 158 -9.95 -12.19 -15.88
CA LYS A 158 -9.65 -11.60 -14.59
C LYS A 158 -8.60 -12.42 -13.85
N ILE A 159 -7.66 -11.74 -13.22
CA ILE A 159 -6.62 -12.37 -12.40
C ILE A 159 -6.42 -11.62 -11.09
N GLU A 160 -6.14 -12.36 -10.03
CA GLU A 160 -5.61 -11.82 -8.78
C GLU A 160 -4.10 -12.02 -8.73
N VAL A 161 -3.36 -10.97 -8.37
CA VAL A 161 -1.89 -10.99 -8.24
C VAL A 161 -1.50 -10.51 -6.86
N LEU A 162 -0.75 -11.32 -6.12
CA LEU A 162 -0.25 -10.98 -4.78
C LEU A 162 1.18 -10.45 -4.88
N SER A 163 1.45 -9.29 -4.27
CA SER A 163 2.78 -8.68 -4.29
C SER A 163 3.08 -7.95 -2.98
N ASP A 164 4.28 -8.15 -2.45
CA ASP A 164 4.87 -7.42 -1.32
C ASP A 164 5.92 -6.39 -1.78
N CYS A 165 6.18 -6.28 -3.09
CA CYS A 165 7.04 -5.27 -3.66
C CYS A 165 6.55 -3.85 -3.31
N VAL A 166 7.41 -3.03 -2.69
CA VAL A 166 7.08 -1.68 -2.21
C VAL A 166 6.58 -0.76 -3.32
N ALA A 167 7.13 -0.88 -4.54
CA ALA A 167 6.77 -0.02 -5.67
C ALA A 167 5.47 -0.45 -6.37
N SER A 168 4.95 -1.66 -6.09
CA SER A 168 3.80 -2.26 -6.79
C SER A 168 2.56 -1.35 -6.75
N THR A 169 2.25 -0.75 -5.60
CA THR A 169 1.10 0.14 -5.41
C THR A 169 1.11 1.38 -6.29
N LYS A 170 2.29 1.82 -6.74
CA LYS A 170 2.46 2.98 -7.62
C LYS A 170 2.62 2.60 -9.09
N ILE A 171 3.26 1.46 -9.37
CA ILE A 171 3.64 1.05 -10.73
C ILE A 171 2.58 0.15 -11.38
N PHE A 172 2.07 -0.85 -10.67
CA PHE A 172 1.19 -1.87 -11.23
C PHE A 172 -0.11 -1.30 -11.81
N PRO A 173 -0.81 -0.36 -11.15
CA PRO A 173 -2.03 0.23 -11.72
C PRO A 173 -1.77 0.99 -13.02
N ILE A 174 -0.56 1.55 -13.16
CA ILE A 174 -0.17 2.29 -14.36
C ILE A 174 0.12 1.31 -15.49
N ILE A 175 0.94 0.29 -15.24
CA ILE A 175 1.21 -0.80 -16.20
C ILE A 175 -0.11 -1.41 -16.71
N ALA A 176 -0.99 -1.80 -15.78
CA ALA A 176 -2.28 -2.39 -16.10
C ALA A 176 -3.11 -1.48 -16.99
N LYS A 177 -3.24 -0.19 -16.64
CA LYS A 177 -3.99 0.78 -17.43
C LYS A 177 -3.48 0.90 -18.87
N GLU A 178 -2.17 1.01 -19.06
CA GLU A 178 -1.56 1.14 -20.39
C GLU A 178 -1.71 -0.15 -21.21
N LEU A 179 -1.74 -1.30 -20.54
CA LEU A 179 -2.04 -2.60 -21.14
C LEU A 179 -3.55 -2.84 -21.38
N GLY A 180 -4.42 -1.88 -21.10
CA GLY A 180 -5.86 -2.00 -21.35
C GLY A 180 -6.64 -2.74 -20.26
N PHE A 181 -6.13 -2.73 -19.03
CA PHE A 181 -6.80 -3.29 -17.86
C PHE A 181 -7.44 -2.21 -16.99
N ILE A 182 -8.42 -2.63 -16.20
CA ILE A 182 -8.79 -1.95 -14.96
C ILE A 182 -8.25 -2.76 -13.79
N SER A 183 -7.83 -2.06 -12.73
CA SER A 183 -7.18 -2.69 -11.57
C SER A 183 -7.80 -2.21 -10.26
N GLN A 184 -7.93 -3.12 -9.29
CA GLN A 184 -8.26 -2.82 -7.90
C GLN A 184 -7.16 -3.37 -6.99
N ALA A 185 -6.86 -2.68 -5.90
CA ALA A 185 -5.84 -3.10 -4.95
C ALA A 185 -6.44 -3.20 -3.53
N PHE A 186 -6.14 -4.30 -2.86
CA PHE A 186 -6.59 -4.61 -1.51
C PHE A 186 -5.36 -4.77 -0.62
N ASN A 187 -5.27 -3.97 0.44
CA ASN A 187 -4.19 -4.07 1.40
C ASN A 187 -4.43 -5.24 2.36
N MET A 188 -3.62 -6.28 2.25
CA MET A 188 -3.74 -7.51 3.05
C MET A 188 -2.89 -7.48 4.33
N GLY A 189 -2.10 -6.43 4.55
CA GLY A 189 -1.25 -6.22 5.73
C GLY A 189 0.23 -6.26 5.37
N ASP A 190 0.75 -7.45 5.12
CA ASP A 190 2.13 -7.75 4.74
C ASP A 190 2.36 -7.78 3.21
N TYR A 191 1.28 -7.87 2.43
CA TYR A 191 1.29 -7.76 0.96
C TYR A 191 0.04 -7.02 0.45
N VAL A 192 0.00 -6.79 -0.85
CA VAL A 192 -1.12 -6.20 -1.58
C VAL A 192 -1.68 -7.24 -2.56
N SER A 193 -2.99 -7.45 -2.51
CA SER A 193 -3.73 -8.22 -3.52
C SER A 193 -4.22 -7.25 -4.60
N PHE A 194 -3.81 -7.48 -5.84
CA PHE A 194 -4.28 -6.72 -6.99
C PHE A 194 -5.21 -7.57 -7.83
N ILE A 195 -6.35 -7.03 -8.22
CA ILE A 195 -7.26 -7.68 -9.16
C ILE A 195 -7.26 -6.91 -10.46
N PHE A 196 -6.94 -7.58 -11.56
CA PHE A 196 -6.88 -7.01 -12.89
C PHE A 196 -7.95 -7.64 -13.78
N LEU A 197 -8.72 -6.81 -14.48
CA LEU A 197 -9.64 -7.24 -15.54
C LEU A 197 -9.18 -6.63 -16.87
N LYS A 198 -8.96 -7.48 -17.88
CA LYS A 198 -8.68 -7.02 -19.24
C LYS A 198 -9.96 -6.52 -19.89
N ILE A 199 -10.01 -5.24 -20.26
CA ILE A 199 -11.22 -4.64 -20.88
C ILE A 199 -11.03 -4.34 -22.37
N LYS A 200 -9.79 -4.26 -22.84
CA LYS A 200 -9.45 -4.01 -24.26
C LYS A 200 -7.99 -4.33 -24.53
N ASP A 201 -7.67 -4.42 -25.81
CA ASP A 201 -6.29 -4.57 -26.27
C ASP A 201 -5.41 -3.35 -25.92
N PRO A 202 -4.11 -3.58 -25.67
CA PRO A 202 -3.19 -2.53 -25.25
C PRO A 202 -3.04 -1.45 -26.33
N LYS A 203 -2.90 -0.20 -25.90
CA LYS A 203 -2.51 0.92 -26.76
C LYS A 203 -1.31 1.60 -26.12
N LEU A 204 -0.13 1.07 -26.40
CA LEU A 204 1.11 1.62 -25.88
C LEU A 204 1.36 2.99 -26.52
N PRO A 205 1.37 4.08 -25.74
CA PRO A 205 1.71 5.39 -26.28
C PRO A 205 3.19 5.43 -26.65
N ASP A 206 3.54 6.23 -27.65
CA ASP A 206 4.94 6.60 -27.84
C ASP A 206 5.38 7.48 -26.66
N PHE A 207 6.53 7.16 -26.06
CA PHE A 207 7.03 7.89 -24.91
C PHE A 207 8.56 7.93 -24.88
N LYS A 208 9.06 9.05 -24.37
CA LYS A 208 10.46 9.20 -23.99
C LYS A 208 10.66 8.71 -22.56
N VAL A 209 11.71 7.91 -22.36
CA VAL A 209 12.13 7.46 -21.02
C VAL A 209 12.37 8.67 -20.12
N CYS A 210 11.84 8.59 -18.91
CA CYS A 210 12.00 9.60 -17.88
C CYS A 210 11.81 8.96 -16.49
N LEU A 211 12.69 9.24 -15.54
CA LEU A 211 12.70 8.63 -14.21
C LEU A 211 12.20 9.57 -13.11
N LYS A 212 11.67 10.74 -13.48
CA LYS A 212 11.18 11.75 -12.51
C LYS A 212 9.91 11.34 -11.78
N ASN A 213 9.06 10.51 -12.37
CA ASN A 213 7.81 10.05 -11.75
C ASN A 213 7.49 8.59 -12.08
N TYR A 214 6.67 7.97 -11.22
CA TYR A 214 6.30 6.55 -11.33
C TYR A 214 5.54 6.22 -12.62
N LYS A 215 4.78 7.16 -13.20
CA LYS A 215 4.11 6.93 -14.49
C LYS A 215 5.11 6.70 -15.61
N ARG A 216 6.13 7.55 -15.70
CA ARG A 216 7.17 7.43 -16.73
C ARG A 216 8.08 6.23 -16.48
N ILE A 217 8.33 5.86 -15.22
CA ILE A 217 9.04 4.63 -14.87
C ILE A 217 8.25 3.41 -15.36
N ALA A 218 6.96 3.31 -15.04
CA ALA A 218 6.09 2.22 -15.48
C ALA A 218 6.07 2.06 -17.01
N LEU A 219 5.92 3.18 -17.74
CA LEU A 219 6.04 3.19 -19.20
C LEU A 219 7.40 2.69 -19.66
N SER A 220 8.49 3.15 -19.05
CA SER A 220 9.83 2.73 -19.41
C SER A 220 10.02 1.22 -19.20
N ILE A 221 9.47 0.64 -18.13
CA ILE A 221 9.51 -0.81 -17.91
C ILE A 221 8.72 -1.58 -18.98
N LEU A 222 7.59 -1.04 -19.48
CA LEU A 222 6.87 -1.65 -20.62
C LEU A 222 7.74 -1.79 -21.87
N LYS A 223 8.66 -0.84 -22.10
CA LYS A 223 9.60 -0.89 -23.23
C LYS A 223 10.83 -1.76 -22.93
N TYR A 224 11.41 -1.61 -21.74
CA TYR A 224 12.60 -2.34 -21.31
C TYR A 224 12.21 -3.40 -20.28
N ASN A 225 11.64 -4.51 -20.73
CA ASN A 225 11.15 -5.61 -19.89
C ASN A 225 11.98 -6.89 -20.00
N LYS A 226 12.98 -6.94 -20.89
CA LYS A 226 13.87 -8.10 -21.05
C LYS A 226 15.10 -7.95 -20.17
N ILE A 227 15.24 -8.85 -19.19
CA ILE A 227 16.48 -8.96 -18.41
C ILE A 227 17.54 -9.61 -19.29
N GLU A 228 18.58 -8.85 -19.64
CA GLU A 228 19.72 -9.37 -20.39
C GLU A 228 20.82 -9.89 -19.46
N LYS A 229 21.03 -9.22 -18.32
CA LYS A 229 22.09 -9.55 -17.39
C LYS A 229 21.67 -9.28 -15.94
N ILE A 230 22.13 -10.15 -15.03
CA ILE A 230 22.01 -10.00 -13.58
C ILE A 230 23.39 -10.17 -12.97
N GLU A 231 23.81 -9.23 -12.14
CA GLU A 231 25.14 -9.20 -11.53
C GLU A 231 25.03 -8.85 -10.04
N GLU A 232 25.91 -9.38 -9.20
CA GLU A 232 25.96 -9.09 -7.76
C GLU A 232 27.22 -8.31 -7.41
N TYR A 233 27.06 -7.26 -6.60
CA TYR A 233 28.16 -6.40 -6.17
C TYR A 233 28.04 -6.08 -4.68
N SER A 234 29.18 -5.81 -4.03
CA SER A 234 29.24 -5.42 -2.61
C SER A 234 29.59 -3.95 -2.38
N LYS A 235 29.99 -3.25 -3.45
CA LYS A 235 30.35 -1.83 -3.45
C LYS A 235 29.81 -1.20 -4.72
N PHE A 236 29.22 -0.03 -4.59
CA PHE A 236 28.78 0.74 -5.74
C PHE A 236 29.99 1.38 -6.44
N SER A 237 29.91 1.47 -7.76
CA SER A 237 30.78 2.29 -8.61
C SER A 237 29.90 2.85 -9.72
N GLN A 238 30.12 4.10 -10.12
CA GLN A 238 29.39 4.71 -11.22
C GLN A 238 29.58 3.95 -12.55
N GLU A 239 30.72 3.24 -12.71
CA GLU A 239 30.98 2.39 -13.86
C GLU A 239 29.90 1.32 -14.06
N LEU A 240 29.26 0.89 -12.97
CA LEU A 240 28.13 -0.04 -12.99
C LEU A 240 26.90 0.52 -13.68
N LEU A 241 26.81 1.82 -14.00
CA LEU A 241 25.65 2.39 -14.67
C LEU A 241 25.79 2.46 -16.19
N TYR A 242 27.00 2.21 -16.72
CA TYR A 242 27.25 2.22 -18.15
C TYR A 242 27.06 0.85 -18.77
N TYR A 243 26.63 0.84 -20.02
CA TYR A 243 26.40 -0.39 -20.78
C TYR A 243 26.49 -0.11 -22.28
N ASP A 244 26.84 -1.10 -23.08
CA ASP A 244 26.99 -0.98 -24.53
C ASP A 244 25.64 -0.77 -25.27
N LYS A 245 24.53 -1.15 -24.64
CA LYS A 245 23.17 -0.98 -25.18
C LYS A 245 22.36 0.05 -24.40
N ASP A 246 21.41 0.66 -25.09
CA ASP A 246 20.37 1.47 -24.45
C ASP A 246 19.53 0.59 -23.53
N ASN A 247 19.54 0.90 -22.23
CA ASN A 247 18.97 0.05 -21.21
C ASN A 247 18.40 0.85 -20.03
N ILE A 248 17.55 0.18 -19.26
CA ILE A 248 17.30 0.55 -17.87
C ILE A 248 18.16 -0.34 -16.97
N THR A 249 18.96 0.29 -16.12
CA THR A 249 19.70 -0.40 -15.08
C THR A 249 18.96 -0.24 -13.77
N VAL A 250 18.71 -1.36 -13.09
CA VAL A 250 18.07 -1.36 -11.77
C VAL A 250 19.06 -1.97 -10.77
N ALA A 251 19.47 -1.18 -9.79
CA ALA A 251 20.27 -1.65 -8.66
C ALA A 251 19.39 -1.73 -7.41
N SER A 252 19.22 -2.94 -6.91
CA SER A 252 18.36 -3.23 -5.76
C SER A 252 19.17 -3.91 -4.65
N PRO A 253 19.26 -3.32 -3.45
CA PRO A 253 19.93 -3.92 -2.32
C PRO A 253 19.07 -4.99 -1.67
N GLU A 254 19.73 -5.98 -1.09
CA GLU A 254 19.07 -6.95 -0.21
C GLU A 254 18.76 -6.27 1.14
N GLY A 255 17.57 -5.67 1.26
CA GLY A 255 16.99 -5.20 2.52
C GLY A 255 17.49 -3.84 3.06
N ARG A 256 18.20 -3.01 2.27
CA ARG A 256 18.84 -1.77 2.79
C ARG A 256 18.14 -0.44 2.50
N GLY A 257 16.85 -0.47 2.17
CA GLY A 257 16.02 0.74 2.12
C GLY A 257 16.44 1.79 1.08
N TRP A 258 17.26 1.41 0.10
CA TRP A 258 17.51 2.20 -1.11
C TRP A 258 17.13 1.44 -2.38
N PHE A 259 16.91 2.17 -3.45
CA PHE A 259 16.61 1.62 -4.77
C PHE A 259 17.09 2.58 -5.83
N LEU A 260 17.95 2.13 -6.74
CA LEU A 260 18.44 2.95 -7.85
C LEU A 260 17.91 2.41 -9.17
N ILE A 261 17.42 3.33 -9.99
CA ILE A 261 17.08 3.09 -11.39
C ILE A 261 17.79 4.13 -12.24
N SER A 262 18.45 3.70 -13.31
CA SER A 262 19.06 4.59 -14.28
C SER A 262 18.69 4.21 -15.70
N TYR A 263 18.84 5.17 -16.60
CA TYR A 263 18.63 5.00 -18.03
C TYR A 263 19.82 5.58 -18.79
N GLY A 264 20.33 4.82 -19.74
CA GLY A 264 21.46 5.22 -20.55
C GLY A 264 22.05 4.07 -21.35
N ASN A 265 23.22 4.33 -21.90
CA ASN A 265 24.09 3.38 -22.58
C ASN A 265 25.53 3.70 -22.17
N GLU A 266 26.44 3.90 -23.12
CA GLU A 266 27.78 4.44 -22.89
C GLU A 266 27.73 5.85 -22.29
N LYS A 267 26.60 6.57 -22.45
CA LYS A 267 26.32 7.82 -21.76
C LYS A 267 25.09 7.67 -20.86
N LEU A 268 25.29 7.98 -19.59
CA LEU A 268 24.23 8.03 -18.59
C LEU A 268 23.32 9.23 -18.84
N LYS A 269 22.01 8.98 -18.99
CA LYS A 269 21.04 10.02 -19.35
C LYS A 269 20.23 10.48 -18.15
N GLU A 270 19.75 9.54 -17.33
CA GLU A 270 18.98 9.85 -16.12
C GLU A 270 19.26 8.82 -15.02
N ILE A 271 19.21 9.26 -13.76
CA ILE A 271 19.28 8.42 -12.57
C ILE A 271 18.23 8.89 -11.58
N ARG A 272 17.58 7.94 -10.91
CA ARG A 272 16.77 8.16 -9.71
C ARG A 272 17.24 7.20 -8.63
N LEU A 273 17.45 7.74 -7.44
CA LEU A 273 17.68 6.98 -6.22
C LEU A 273 16.55 7.28 -5.23
N GLU A 274 15.89 6.24 -4.73
CA GLU A 274 15.10 6.32 -3.51
C GLU A 274 15.98 5.88 -2.35
N TYR A 275 16.07 6.66 -1.28
CA TYR A 275 16.83 6.32 -0.08
C TYR A 275 16.22 7.01 1.14
N GLU A 276 15.91 6.24 2.20
CA GLU A 276 15.36 6.75 3.47
C GLU A 276 14.13 7.66 3.30
N GLY A 277 13.26 7.32 2.33
CA GLY A 277 12.04 8.09 2.05
C GLY A 277 12.25 9.37 1.24
N LEU A 278 13.48 9.67 0.84
CA LEU A 278 13.85 10.77 -0.04
C LEU A 278 14.15 10.26 -1.46
N THR A 279 13.86 11.11 -2.45
CA THR A 279 14.18 10.86 -3.85
C THR A 279 15.28 11.80 -4.32
N PHE A 280 16.37 11.25 -4.83
CA PHE A 280 17.49 11.97 -5.43
C PHE A 280 17.59 11.68 -6.93
N PHE A 281 18.17 12.61 -7.68
CA PHE A 281 18.32 12.51 -9.14
C PHE A 281 19.75 12.80 -9.58
N ASN A 282 20.20 12.13 -10.63
CA ASN A 282 21.47 12.38 -11.33
C ASN A 282 22.66 12.49 -10.35
N ASP A 283 23.41 13.60 -10.38
CA ASP A 283 24.62 13.80 -9.56
C ASP A 283 24.35 13.69 -8.05
N ALA A 284 23.17 14.14 -7.59
CA ALA A 284 22.77 13.99 -6.20
C ALA A 284 22.54 12.52 -5.83
N ALA A 285 21.98 11.73 -6.76
CA ALA A 285 21.81 10.30 -6.57
C ALA A 285 23.17 9.58 -6.50
N ILE A 286 24.11 9.92 -7.39
CA ILE A 286 25.48 9.37 -7.37
C ILE A 286 26.18 9.69 -6.06
N SER A 287 26.15 10.95 -5.64
CA SER A 287 26.81 11.40 -4.40
C SER A 287 26.31 10.67 -3.16
N VAL A 288 25.01 10.36 -3.10
CA VAL A 288 24.42 9.63 -1.97
C VAL A 288 24.76 8.14 -2.01
N ILE A 289 24.70 7.50 -3.18
CA ILE A 289 24.90 6.05 -3.28
C ILE A 289 26.37 5.62 -3.15
N ASP A 290 27.33 6.47 -3.54
CA ASP A 290 28.78 6.17 -3.48
C ASP A 290 29.27 5.86 -2.05
N GLY A 291 28.56 6.35 -1.02
CA GLY A 291 28.84 6.06 0.38
C GLY A 291 28.19 4.79 0.93
N LEU A 292 27.26 4.16 0.20
CA LEU A 292 26.44 3.05 0.72
C LEU A 292 27.17 1.71 0.59
N LYS A 293 27.24 0.98 1.70
CA LYS A 293 27.83 -0.37 1.77
C LYS A 293 26.74 -1.44 1.78
N GLY A 294 27.01 -2.59 1.15
CA GLY A 294 26.14 -3.76 1.21
C GLY A 294 26.12 -4.53 -0.10
N LYS A 295 25.62 -5.77 -0.04
CA LYS A 295 25.34 -6.56 -1.24
C LYS A 295 24.10 -6.03 -1.96
N PHE A 296 24.19 -5.93 -3.28
CA PHE A 296 23.07 -5.57 -4.14
C PHE A 296 23.19 -6.27 -5.49
N ARG A 297 22.04 -6.42 -6.15
CA ARG A 297 21.96 -6.95 -7.51
C ARG A 297 21.72 -5.82 -8.50
N VAL A 298 22.36 -5.92 -9.65
CA VAL A 298 22.20 -5.03 -10.79
C VAL A 298 21.53 -5.81 -11.91
N TYR A 299 20.38 -5.33 -12.37
CA TYR A 299 19.62 -5.89 -13.47
C TYR A 299 19.75 -4.97 -14.68
N ARG A 300 20.09 -5.54 -15.85
CA ARG A 300 20.13 -4.85 -17.14
C ARG A 300 18.87 -5.17 -17.93
N LEU A 301 18.01 -4.18 -18.09
CA LEU A 301 16.78 -4.31 -18.85
C LEU A 301 16.95 -3.68 -20.24
N VAL A 302 16.80 -4.48 -21.28
CA VAL A 302 16.87 -4.05 -22.68
C VAL A 302 15.48 -4.12 -23.32
N SER A 303 15.32 -3.40 -24.43
CA SER A 303 14.11 -3.53 -25.25
C SER A 303 14.02 -4.94 -25.85
N LEU A 304 12.82 -5.48 -25.92
CA LEU A 304 12.50 -6.49 -26.93
C LEU A 304 12.54 -5.74 -28.26
N ASN A 305 13.53 -6.03 -29.11
CA ASN A 305 13.58 -5.46 -30.46
C ASN A 305 12.39 -5.91 -31.29
#